data_AF-A0A1R1FS79-F1
#
_entry.id   AF-A0A1R1FS79-F1
#
_cell.length_a   1.000
_cell.length_b   1.000
_cell.length_c   1.000
_cell.angle_alpha   90.00
_cell.angle_beta   90.00
_cell.angle_gamma   90.00
#
_symmetry.space_group_name_H-M   'P 1'
#
loop_
_entity.id
_entity.type
_entity.pdbx_description
1 polymer ?
#
loop_
_entity_poly.entity_id
_entity_poly.type
_entity_poly.pdbx_seq_one_letter_code
_entity_poly.pdbx_strand_id
1 'polypeptide(L)'
;MGSSVNDDAHIARGKIIKERSRQETENKRGDFVHWSDVRGQFLDSDDQFKVDVFIKYISHLVMRRKDLKLTQEAVAKRMNITQANLARIERGDAVPKLDTFYKLITALDMELKLIPKDNFVDDFTGEK
;
A
#
# COMPACT_ATOMS: atom_id res chain seq x y z
N MET A 1 30.92 -42.28 42.33
CA MET A 1 31.32 -41.91 40.96
C MET A 1 30.05 -42.06 40.11
N GLY A 2 29.47 -41.05 39.46
CA GLY A 2 30.12 -40.02 38.62
C GLY A 2 30.42 -40.66 37.25
N SER A 3 29.85 -40.24 36.12
CA SER A 3 29.08 -39.01 35.83
C SER A 3 28.26 -39.11 34.53
N SER A 4 27.04 -38.55 34.55
CA SER A 4 26.44 -37.55 33.61
C SER A 4 26.47 -37.69 32.07
N VAL A 5 25.50 -36.99 31.44
CA VAL A 5 25.26 -36.76 29.99
C VAL A 5 24.49 -37.91 29.30
N ASN A 6 23.28 -37.73 28.74
CA ASN A 6 22.34 -36.59 28.83
C ASN A 6 20.89 -36.95 28.43
N ASP A 7 19.89 -36.20 28.92
CA ASP A 7 18.45 -36.33 28.59
C ASP A 7 17.84 -35.05 27.91
N ASP A 8 18.67 -34.27 27.22
CA ASP A 8 18.31 -32.91 26.73
C ASP A 8 17.51 -32.85 25.40
N ALA A 9 16.86 -33.94 24.97
CA ALA A 9 16.11 -33.96 23.70
C ALA A 9 14.75 -33.22 23.76
N HIS A 10 14.18 -32.99 24.95
CA HIS A 10 12.80 -32.50 25.09
C HIS A 10 12.63 -31.04 25.53
N ILE A 11 13.70 -30.32 25.90
CA ILE A 11 13.61 -28.91 26.36
C ILE A 11 13.96 -27.89 25.24
N ALA A 12 14.37 -28.35 24.06
CA ALA A 12 14.80 -27.48 22.95
C ALA A 12 13.70 -26.66 22.27
N ARG A 13 12.40 -26.97 22.44
CA ARG A 13 11.30 -26.24 21.77
C ARG A 13 10.82 -24.98 22.50
N GLY A 14 11.23 -24.77 23.76
CA GLY A 14 10.82 -23.59 24.55
C GLY A 14 11.76 -22.38 24.45
N LYS A 15 13.02 -22.56 24.01
CA LYS A 15 14.06 -21.51 24.07
C LYS A 15 14.30 -20.73 22.76
N ILE A 16 13.89 -21.26 21.60
CA ILE A 16 14.12 -20.58 20.31
C ILE A 16 13.31 -19.27 20.19
N ILE A 17 12.26 -19.09 20.99
CA ILE A 17 11.38 -17.91 20.98
C ILE A 17 11.94 -16.73 21.82
N LYS A 18 12.96 -16.93 22.66
CA LYS A 18 13.32 -15.93 23.70
C LYS A 18 14.68 -15.22 23.56
N GLU A 19 15.60 -15.70 22.73
CA GLU A 19 17.00 -15.25 22.76
C GLU A 19 17.56 -14.59 21.48
N ARG A 20 16.72 -14.25 20.48
CA ARG A 20 17.13 -13.32 19.42
C ARG A 20 16.64 -11.90 19.71
N SER A 21 17.42 -11.21 20.56
CA SER A 21 17.75 -9.78 20.45
C SER A 21 16.78 -8.97 19.57
N ARG A 22 15.83 -8.20 20.10
CA ARG A 22 16.06 -7.15 21.12
C ARG A 22 17.29 -6.29 20.80
N GLN A 23 17.54 -6.04 19.50
CA GLN A 23 18.20 -4.81 19.12
C GLN A 23 17.23 -3.67 19.40
N GLU A 24 17.66 -2.76 20.26
CA GLU A 24 16.87 -1.64 20.74
C GLU A 24 16.63 -0.65 19.61
N THR A 25 15.39 -0.57 19.13
CA THR A 25 14.87 0.66 18.49
C THR A 25 14.59 1.71 19.57
N GLU A 26 15.61 2.06 20.36
CA GLU A 26 15.59 3.23 21.24
C GLU A 26 15.62 4.51 20.36
N ASN A 27 14.46 4.89 19.85
CA ASN A 27 14.27 6.23 19.33
C ASN A 27 14.29 7.20 20.52
N LYS A 28 15.37 7.99 20.68
CA LYS A 28 15.62 8.82 21.88
C LYS A 28 14.84 10.13 21.92
N ARG A 29 13.69 10.14 21.26
CA ARG A 29 12.66 11.17 21.25
C ARG A 29 11.32 10.42 21.13
N GLY A 30 10.25 10.94 21.72
CA GLY A 30 8.95 10.25 21.84
C GLY A 30 8.18 10.22 20.52
N ASP A 31 8.83 9.74 19.45
CA ASP A 31 8.57 10.20 18.10
C ASP A 31 7.73 9.22 17.28
N PHE A 32 6.78 9.83 16.56
CA PHE A 32 5.85 9.18 15.66
C PHE A 32 6.60 8.57 14.46
N VAL A 33 6.51 7.25 14.28
CA VAL A 33 7.10 6.56 13.13
C VAL A 33 6.23 6.83 11.90
N HIS A 34 6.77 7.51 10.88
CA HIS A 34 6.03 7.74 9.65
C HIS A 34 6.06 6.50 8.76
N TRP A 35 4.96 6.23 8.04
CA TRP A 35 4.84 4.99 7.25
C TRP A 35 5.91 4.88 6.13
N SER A 36 6.41 6.00 5.61
CA SER A 36 7.54 6.04 4.67
C SER A 36 8.80 5.34 5.19
N ASP A 37 9.02 5.38 6.51
CA ASP A 37 10.32 5.08 7.11
C ASP A 37 10.46 3.57 7.41
N VAL A 38 9.31 2.90 7.58
CA VAL A 38 9.24 1.47 7.92
C VAL A 38 8.78 0.58 6.77
N ARG A 39 8.01 1.11 5.80
CA ARG A 39 7.41 0.28 4.74
C ARG A 39 8.41 -0.51 3.89
N GLY A 40 9.59 0.04 3.61
CA GLY A 40 10.65 -0.63 2.86
C GLY A 40 11.32 -1.78 3.60
N GLN A 41 10.95 -2.02 4.88
CA GLN A 41 11.36 -3.18 5.67
C GLN A 41 10.36 -4.34 5.54
N PHE A 42 9.15 -4.08 5.03
CA PHE A 42 8.04 -5.03 4.94
C PHE A 42 7.54 -5.29 3.50
N LEU A 43 7.93 -4.45 2.54
CA LEU A 43 7.64 -4.57 1.11
C LEU A 43 8.95 -4.60 0.33
N ASP A 44 9.02 -5.39 -0.74
CA ASP A 44 10.09 -5.23 -1.73
C ASP A 44 9.89 -3.95 -2.56
N SER A 45 10.95 -3.53 -3.27
CA SER A 45 10.96 -2.27 -4.03
C SER A 45 9.89 -2.21 -5.11
N ASP A 46 9.57 -3.35 -5.73
CA ASP A 46 8.72 -3.42 -6.91
C ASP A 46 7.24 -3.40 -6.51
N ASP A 47 6.88 -4.14 -5.47
CA ASP A 47 5.52 -4.12 -4.92
C ASP A 47 5.26 -2.82 -4.14
N GLN A 48 6.26 -2.26 -3.45
CA GLN A 48 6.14 -0.91 -2.88
C GLN A 48 5.80 0.12 -3.96
N PHE A 49 6.56 0.15 -5.05
CA PHE A 49 6.35 1.09 -6.15
C PHE A 49 4.97 0.92 -6.82
N LYS A 50 4.54 -0.32 -7.09
CA LYS A 50 3.20 -0.60 -7.64
C LYS A 50 2.08 -0.08 -6.74
N VAL A 51 2.20 -0.31 -5.42
CA VAL A 51 1.21 0.14 -4.43
C VAL A 51 1.15 1.67 -4.36
N ASP A 52 2.28 2.36 -4.39
CA ASP A 52 2.32 3.83 -4.35
C ASP A 52 1.69 4.45 -5.59
N VAL A 53 2.09 3.97 -6.77
CA VAL A 53 1.53 4.42 -8.05
C VAL A 53 0.01 4.16 -8.10
N PHE A 54 -0.44 3.01 -7.59
CA PHE A 54 -1.87 2.69 -7.51
C PHE A 54 -2.64 3.63 -6.57
N ILE A 55 -2.15 3.83 -5.34
CA ILE A 55 -2.79 4.72 -4.35
C ILE A 55 -2.86 6.16 -4.88
N LYS A 56 -1.79 6.66 -5.52
CA LYS A 56 -1.73 7.98 -6.16
C LYS A 56 -2.83 8.12 -7.22
N TYR A 57 -2.90 7.20 -8.18
CA TYR A 57 -3.89 7.29 -9.26
C TYR A 57 -5.34 7.11 -8.78
N ILE A 58 -5.63 6.18 -7.87
CA ILE A 58 -6.98 6.04 -7.30
C ILE A 58 -7.37 7.30 -6.53
N SER A 59 -6.46 7.90 -5.75
CA SER A 59 -6.73 9.16 -5.05
C SER A 59 -7.11 10.28 -6.02
N HIS A 60 -6.42 10.41 -7.16
CA HIS A 60 -6.75 11.39 -8.20
C HIS A 60 -8.15 11.16 -8.79
N LEU A 61 -8.52 9.91 -9.09
CA LEU A 61 -9.87 9.55 -9.58
C LEU A 61 -10.95 9.85 -8.54
N VAL A 62 -10.71 9.55 -7.26
CA VAL A 62 -11.63 9.82 -6.15
C VAL A 62 -11.82 11.32 -5.93
N MET A 63 -10.76 12.13 -6.01
CA MET A 63 -10.84 13.59 -5.97
C MET A 63 -11.67 14.12 -7.14
N ARG A 64 -11.32 13.73 -8.38
CA ARG A 64 -12.07 14.13 -9.57
C ARG A 64 -13.56 13.80 -9.50
N ARG A 65 -13.92 12.62 -8.99
CA ARG A 65 -15.33 12.25 -8.79
C ARG A 65 -16.04 13.22 -7.84
N LYS A 66 -15.39 13.63 -6.75
CA LYS A 66 -15.93 14.59 -5.79
C LYS A 66 -16.05 15.99 -6.40
N ASP A 67 -15.09 16.44 -7.20
CA ASP A 67 -15.13 17.73 -7.91
C ASP A 67 -16.30 17.80 -8.90
N LEU A 68 -16.53 16.70 -9.63
CA LEU A 68 -17.70 16.52 -10.50
C LEU A 68 -19.02 16.32 -9.73
N LYS A 69 -18.99 16.27 -8.39
CA LYS A 69 -20.13 16.04 -7.48
C LYS A 69 -20.90 14.74 -7.78
N LEU A 70 -20.22 13.73 -8.32
CA LEU A 70 -20.82 12.45 -8.69
C LEU A 70 -20.81 11.47 -7.51
N THR A 71 -21.91 10.74 -7.33
CA THR A 71 -21.95 9.59 -6.40
C THR A 71 -21.17 8.41 -6.99
N GLN A 72 -20.73 7.48 -6.14
CA GLN A 72 -20.17 6.21 -6.61
C GLN A 72 -21.17 5.45 -7.50
N GLU A 73 -22.46 5.47 -7.16
CA GLU A 73 -23.49 4.83 -7.98
C GLU A 73 -23.59 5.44 -9.38
N ALA A 74 -23.48 6.77 -9.51
CA ALA A 74 -23.52 7.46 -10.81
C ALA A 74 -22.34 7.07 -11.70
N VAL A 75 -21.12 7.00 -11.16
CA VAL A 75 -19.92 6.55 -11.91
C VAL A 75 -20.01 5.07 -12.24
N ALA A 76 -20.44 4.22 -11.30
CA ALA A 76 -20.62 2.80 -11.52
C ALA A 76 -21.61 2.50 -12.65
N LYS A 77 -22.72 3.26 -12.74
CA LYS A 77 -23.66 3.21 -13.86
C LYS A 77 -23.02 3.61 -15.20
N ARG A 78 -22.25 4.70 -15.26
CA ARG A 78 -21.50 5.11 -16.47
C ARG A 78 -20.54 4.01 -16.96
N MET A 79 -19.93 3.29 -16.03
CA MET A 79 -18.96 2.22 -16.30
C MET A 79 -19.58 0.84 -16.56
N ASN A 80 -20.89 0.66 -16.36
CA ASN A 80 -21.56 -0.64 -16.32
C ASN A 80 -20.94 -1.62 -15.30
N ILE A 81 -20.70 -1.16 -14.06
CA ILE A 81 -20.29 -1.98 -12.91
C ILE A 81 -21.19 -1.74 -11.69
N THR A 82 -21.07 -2.57 -10.65
CA THR A 82 -21.80 -2.34 -9.39
C THR A 82 -21.15 -1.25 -8.55
N GLN A 83 -21.97 -0.49 -7.79
CA GLN A 83 -21.47 0.52 -6.86
C GLN A 83 -20.54 -0.08 -5.78
N ALA A 84 -20.81 -1.32 -5.34
CA ALA A 84 -19.94 -2.05 -4.42
C ALA A 84 -18.55 -2.36 -5.03
N ASN A 85 -18.47 -2.67 -6.33
CA ASN A 85 -17.20 -2.89 -7.01
C ASN A 85 -16.39 -1.58 -7.08
N LEU A 86 -17.03 -0.48 -7.49
CA LEU A 86 -16.38 0.84 -7.48
C LEU A 86 -15.90 1.22 -6.08
N ALA A 87 -16.73 1.03 -5.05
CA ALA A 87 -16.37 1.38 -3.68
C ALA A 87 -15.17 0.59 -3.14
N ARG A 88 -14.97 -0.66 -3.59
CA ARG A 88 -13.76 -1.44 -3.29
C ARG A 88 -12.53 -0.87 -4.00
N ILE A 89 -12.66 -0.48 -5.26
CA ILE A 89 -11.57 0.17 -6.02
C ILE A 89 -11.16 1.49 -5.34
N GLU A 90 -12.13 2.35 -4.99
CA GLU A 90 -11.88 3.65 -4.35
C GLU A 90 -11.23 3.54 -2.94
N ARG A 91 -11.38 2.41 -2.25
CA ARG A 91 -10.72 2.15 -0.96
C ARG A 91 -9.37 1.43 -1.07
N GLY A 92 -9.02 0.92 -2.26
CA GLY A 92 -7.85 0.07 -2.46
C GLY A 92 -8.07 -1.43 -2.19
N ASP A 93 -9.28 -1.87 -1.81
CA ASP A 93 -9.64 -3.29 -1.58
C ASP A 93 -9.68 -4.15 -2.87
N ALA A 94 -9.48 -3.52 -4.02
CA ALA A 94 -9.47 -4.15 -5.34
C ALA A 94 -8.64 -3.33 -6.32
N VAL A 95 -7.56 -3.92 -6.86
CA VAL A 95 -6.80 -3.34 -7.96
C VAL A 95 -7.58 -3.59 -9.28
N PRO A 96 -7.98 -2.54 -10.01
CA PRO A 96 -8.69 -2.68 -11.28
C PRO A 96 -7.73 -3.17 -12.37
N LYS A 97 -8.25 -3.94 -13.33
CA LYS A 97 -7.53 -4.21 -14.58
C LYS A 97 -7.39 -2.91 -15.38
N LEU A 98 -6.39 -2.84 -16.26
CA LEU A 98 -6.11 -1.66 -17.09
C LEU A 98 -7.34 -1.16 -17.89
N ASP A 99 -8.16 -2.07 -18.45
CA ASP A 99 -9.44 -1.72 -19.10
C ASP A 99 -10.44 -1.03 -18.15
N THR A 100 -10.57 -1.52 -16.91
CA THR A 100 -11.43 -0.90 -15.88
C THR A 100 -10.88 0.46 -15.44
N PHE A 101 -9.55 0.61 -15.40
CA PHE A 101 -8.89 1.87 -15.10
C PHE A 101 -9.10 2.92 -16.22
N TYR A 102 -9.00 2.53 -17.50
CA TYR A 102 -9.37 3.41 -18.61
C TYR A 102 -10.85 3.81 -18.57
N LYS A 103 -11.76 2.88 -18.26
CA LYS A 103 -13.19 3.20 -18.07
C LYS A 103 -13.44 4.20 -16.93
N LEU A 104 -12.65 4.16 -15.85
CA LEU A 104 -12.69 5.17 -14.79
C LEU A 104 -12.25 6.55 -15.29
N ILE A 105 -11.11 6.61 -15.97
CA ILE A 105 -10.55 7.84 -16.54
C ILE A 105 -11.56 8.49 -17.50
N THR A 106 -12.13 7.73 -18.43
CA THR A 106 -13.14 8.23 -19.38
C THR A 106 -14.44 8.64 -18.69
N ALA A 107 -14.93 7.87 -17.71
CA ALA A 107 -16.19 8.18 -17.00
C ALA A 107 -16.11 9.43 -16.10
N LEU A 108 -14.89 9.92 -15.83
CA LEU A 108 -14.57 11.08 -14.99
C LEU A 108 -13.97 12.25 -15.77
N ASP A 109 -14.05 12.21 -17.11
CA ASP A 109 -13.54 13.26 -18.01
C ASP A 109 -12.08 13.62 -17.70
N MET A 110 -11.22 12.60 -17.65
CA MET A 110 -9.77 12.67 -17.45
C MET A 110 -9.00 12.07 -18.63
N GLU A 111 -7.68 12.30 -18.66
CA GLU A 111 -6.74 11.71 -19.62
C GLU A 111 -5.53 11.11 -18.88
N LEU A 112 -4.94 10.04 -19.41
CA LEU A 112 -3.70 9.45 -18.89
C LEU A 112 -2.53 9.84 -19.78
N LYS A 113 -1.56 10.56 -19.22
CA LYS A 113 -0.32 10.96 -19.91
C LYS A 113 0.86 10.17 -19.36
N LEU A 114 1.62 9.52 -20.23
CA LEU A 114 2.94 8.97 -19.90
C LEU A 114 4.01 10.05 -20.11
N ILE A 115 4.93 10.17 -19.16
CA ILE A 115 6.05 11.12 -19.21
C ILE A 115 7.35 10.43 -18.76
N PRO A 116 8.53 10.91 -19.21
CA PRO A 116 9.81 10.47 -18.66
C PRO A 116 9.90 10.71 -17.13
N LYS A 117 10.60 9.83 -16.40
CA LYS A 117 10.64 9.87 -14.92
C LYS A 117 11.26 11.15 -14.36
N ASP A 118 12.24 11.71 -15.05
CA ASP A 118 12.91 12.98 -14.79
C ASP A 118 11.99 14.21 -14.99
N ASN A 119 10.80 14.02 -15.57
CA ASN A 119 9.77 15.06 -15.70
C ASN A 119 8.60 14.85 -14.74
N PHE A 120 8.66 13.86 -13.84
CA PHE A 120 7.58 13.52 -12.91
C PHE A 120 7.68 14.35 -11.62
N VAL A 121 6.80 15.33 -11.47
CA VAL A 121 6.63 16.06 -10.21
C VAL A 121 5.68 15.27 -9.31
N ASP A 122 6.01 15.11 -8.02
CA ASP A 122 5.12 14.43 -7.08
C ASP A 122 4.26 15.41 -6.27
N ASP A 123 3.00 15.54 -6.70
CA ASP A 123 1.95 16.35 -6.06
C ASP A 123 1.74 16.06 -4.55
N PHE A 124 2.23 14.92 -4.03
CA PHE A 124 2.10 14.53 -2.62
C PHE A 124 3.29 14.93 -1.73
N THR A 125 4.49 15.10 -2.29
CA THR A 125 5.68 15.53 -1.54
C THR A 125 6.01 17.02 -1.74
N GLY A 126 5.57 17.59 -2.87
CA GLY A 126 5.92 18.97 -3.26
C GLY A 126 7.35 19.12 -3.79
N GLU A 127 8.07 18.01 -3.97
CA GLU A 127 9.43 17.99 -4.53
C GLU A 127 9.43 17.66 -6.03
N LYS A 128 10.48 18.12 -6.73
CA LYS A 128 10.74 17.92 -8.16
C LYS A 128 11.84 16.90 -8.39
#